data_AF-A0A8S9KN16-F1
#
_entry.id   AF-A0A8S9KN16-F1
#
_cell.length_a   1.000
_cell.length_b   1.000
_cell.length_c   1.000
_cell.angle_alpha   90.00
_cell.angle_beta   90.00
_cell.angle_gamma   90.00
#
_symmetry.space_group_name_H-M   'P 1'
#
loop_
_entity.id
_entity.type
_entity.pdbx_description
1 polymer ?
#
loop_
_entity_poly.entity_id
_entity_poly.type
_entity_poly.pdbx_seq_one_letter_code
_entity_poly.pdbx_strand_id
1 'polypeptide(L)'
;MYELSGFDVTRSNNRFKLGFSAVAIRLNKFTNMVEVHAVANLIPTEMFRFQSVDQLMSLANTNVELPSIIGEVSDIRTTYNDHTQTTQDGCTAAAMVDGERATVYDSVETPVDASNTGEEEID
;
A
#
# COMPACT_ATOMS: atom_id res chain seq x y z
N MET A 1 -18.96 8.24 0.27
CA MET A 1 -19.01 6.82 0.69
C MET A 1 -19.85 6.06 -0.32
N TYR A 2 -19.71 4.74 -0.46
CA TYR A 2 -20.49 3.99 -1.46
C TYR A 2 -21.29 2.85 -0.81
N GLU A 3 -22.52 2.68 -1.28
CA GLU A 3 -23.28 1.44 -1.12
C GLU A 3 -22.91 0.50 -2.26
N LEU A 4 -22.50 -0.72 -1.92
CA LEU A 4 -22.08 -1.75 -2.86
C LEU A 4 -23.08 -2.91 -2.83
N SER A 5 -23.57 -3.34 -3.99
CA SER A 5 -24.50 -4.47 -4.12
C SER A 5 -24.22 -5.30 -5.38
N GLY A 6 -24.78 -6.51 -5.47
CA GLY A 6 -24.65 -7.37 -6.66
C GLY A 6 -23.25 -7.94 -6.93
N PHE A 7 -22.37 -7.97 -5.93
CA PHE A 7 -21.01 -8.49 -6.02
C PHE A 7 -20.93 -9.97 -5.62
N ASP A 8 -19.88 -10.64 -6.06
CA ASP A 8 -19.54 -11.98 -5.60
C ASP A 8 -18.67 -11.91 -4.33
N VAL A 9 -18.80 -12.92 -3.48
CA VAL A 9 -17.89 -13.15 -2.35
C VAL A 9 -17.01 -14.34 -2.68
N THR A 10 -15.69 -14.16 -2.61
CA THR A 10 -14.69 -15.21 -2.85
C THR A 10 -13.82 -15.41 -1.62
N ARG A 11 -13.04 -16.50 -1.58
CA ARG A 11 -12.05 -16.71 -0.51
C ARG A 11 -10.85 -15.78 -0.75
N SER A 12 -10.40 -15.11 0.31
CA SER A 12 -9.20 -14.28 0.26
C SER A 12 -7.95 -15.09 -0.11
N ASN A 13 -7.06 -14.45 -0.86
CA ASN A 13 -5.76 -15.04 -1.20
C ASN A 13 -4.84 -14.96 0.02
N ASN A 14 -4.53 -16.12 0.60
CA ASN A 14 -3.65 -16.23 1.76
C ASN A 14 -2.16 -16.02 1.44
N ARG A 15 -1.78 -15.90 0.17
CA ARG A 15 -0.40 -15.64 -0.24
C ARG A 15 0.00 -14.17 -0.12
N PHE A 16 -0.96 -13.26 -0.21
CA PHE A 16 -0.74 -11.81 -0.12
C PHE A 16 -1.82 -11.23 0.79
N LYS A 17 -1.56 -11.23 2.10
CA LYS A 17 -2.52 -10.73 3.09
C LYS A 17 -2.50 -9.21 3.15
N LEU A 18 -3.24 -8.59 2.22
CA LEU A 18 -3.58 -7.17 2.28
C LEU A 18 -4.70 -6.88 3.30
N GLY A 19 -5.42 -7.91 3.75
CA GLY A 19 -6.56 -7.80 4.66
C GLY A 19 -6.69 -9.01 5.60
N PHE A 20 -7.51 -8.87 6.66
CA PHE A 20 -7.75 -9.94 7.64
C PHE A 20 -9.01 -10.74 7.33
N SER A 21 -9.83 -10.26 6.39
CA SER A 21 -11.06 -10.93 6.03
C SER A 21 -10.72 -12.28 5.37
N ALA A 22 -11.36 -13.35 5.83
CA ALA A 22 -11.29 -14.66 5.18
C ALA A 22 -11.90 -14.64 3.76
N VAL A 23 -12.68 -13.59 3.46
CA VAL A 23 -13.37 -13.39 2.19
C VAL A 23 -12.96 -12.09 1.51
N ALA A 24 -12.95 -12.10 0.18
CA ALA A 24 -12.74 -10.95 -0.67
C ALA A 24 -14.00 -10.68 -1.49
N ILE A 25 -14.21 -9.42 -1.84
CA ILE A 25 -15.26 -9.00 -2.76
C ILE A 25 -14.70 -9.08 -4.18
N ARG A 26 -15.43 -9.72 -5.09
CA ARG A 26 -15.12 -9.74 -6.52
C ARG A 26 -16.21 -9.02 -7.30
N LEU A 27 -15.83 -7.90 -7.91
CA LEU A 27 -16.72 -7.12 -8.78
C LEU A 27 -17.03 -7.92 -10.05
N ASN A 28 -18.28 -7.83 -10.50
CA ASN A 28 -18.78 -8.51 -11.69
C ASN A 28 -19.73 -7.57 -12.46
N LYS A 29 -20.28 -8.05 -13.59
CA LYS A 29 -21.19 -7.26 -14.44
C LYS A 29 -22.52 -6.84 -13.79
N PHE A 30 -22.88 -7.42 -12.65
CA PHE A 30 -24.07 -7.12 -11.86
C PHE A 30 -23.76 -6.24 -10.65
N THR A 31 -22.49 -5.94 -10.41
CA THR A 31 -22.07 -5.13 -9.27
C THR A 31 -22.49 -3.68 -9.48
N ASN A 32 -23.14 -3.12 -8.47
CA ASN A 32 -23.60 -1.73 -8.46
C ASN A 32 -22.93 -0.98 -7.30
N MET A 33 -22.49 0.25 -7.58
CA MET A 33 -21.84 1.17 -6.64
C MET A 33 -22.59 2.50 -6.67
N VAL A 34 -23.24 2.84 -5.56
CA VAL A 34 -24.03 4.07 -5.44
C VAL A 34 -23.39 4.99 -4.42
N GLU A 35 -23.10 6.23 -4.81
CA GLU A 35 -22.54 7.23 -3.89
C GLU A 35 -23.57 7.66 -2.84
N VAL A 36 -23.13 7.75 -1.59
CA VAL A 36 -23.92 8.14 -0.42
C VAL A 36 -23.24 9.32 0.29
N HIS A 37 -23.99 10.41 0.46
CA HIS A 37 -23.52 11.69 1.01
C HIS A 37 -23.64 11.81 2.53
N ALA A 38 -24.49 11.01 3.17
CA ALA A 38 -24.69 11.05 4.60
C ALA A 38 -24.81 9.62 5.14
N VAL A 39 -23.97 9.30 6.11
CA VAL A 39 -23.99 8.02 6.80
C VAL A 39 -24.17 8.33 8.27
N ALA A 40 -25.17 7.73 8.91
CA ALA A 40 -25.40 7.92 10.35
C ALA A 40 -24.20 7.44 11.20
N ASN A 41 -23.37 6.55 10.65
CA ASN A 41 -22.16 6.03 11.27
C ASN A 41 -20.95 6.39 10.41
N LEU A 42 -19.97 7.09 10.99
CA LEU A 42 -18.68 7.31 10.35
C LEU A 42 -17.94 5.97 10.25
N ILE A 43 -17.73 5.48 9.02
CA ILE A 43 -16.80 4.37 8.79
C ILE A 43 -15.39 4.94 8.98
N PRO A 44 -14.51 4.27 9.76
CA PRO A 44 -13.10 4.66 9.83
C PRO A 44 -12.52 4.72 8.42
N THR A 45 -11.97 5.88 8.05
CA THR A 45 -11.34 6.09 6.74
C THR A 45 -10.09 5.24 6.58
N GLU A 46 -9.45 4.86 7.70
CA GLU A 46 -8.21 4.11 7.73
C GLU A 46 -8.31 2.97 8.75
N MET A 47 -7.77 1.80 8.38
CA MET A 47 -7.62 0.65 9.25
C MET A 47 -6.13 0.34 9.41
N PHE A 48 -5.42 1.15 10.19
CA PHE A 48 -4.01 0.88 10.48
C PHE A 48 -3.85 -0.29 11.45
N ARG A 49 -2.80 -1.08 11.22
CA ARG A 49 -2.42 -2.21 12.06
C ARG A 49 -1.02 -2.00 12.59
N PHE A 50 -0.93 -1.24 13.68
CA PHE A 50 0.34 -1.08 14.35
C PHE A 50 0.77 -2.40 14.98
N GLN A 51 2.01 -2.79 14.68
CA GLN A 51 2.68 -3.95 15.23
C GLN A 51 3.85 -3.46 16.08
N SER A 52 4.19 -4.20 17.14
CA SER A 52 5.40 -3.96 17.93
C SER A 52 6.67 -4.17 17.10
N VAL A 53 7.82 -3.67 17.58
CA VAL A 53 9.12 -3.83 16.88
C VAL A 53 9.44 -5.32 16.71
N ASP A 54 9.24 -6.12 17.76
CA ASP A 54 9.47 -7.57 17.71
C ASP A 54 8.59 -8.26 16.67
N GLN A 55 7.32 -7.84 16.55
CA GLN A 55 6.41 -8.35 15.52
C GLN A 55 6.86 -7.95 14.12
N LEU A 56 7.26 -6.70 13.92
CA LEU A 56 7.78 -6.21 12.64
C LEU A 56 9.03 -7.00 12.22
N MET A 57 9.95 -7.22 13.15
CA MET A 57 11.16 -8.04 12.95
C MET A 57 10.82 -9.50 12.62
N SER A 58 9.80 -10.07 13.25
CA SER A 58 9.36 -11.44 12.98
C SER A 58 8.74 -11.61 11.58
N LEU A 59 8.19 -10.53 11.02
CA LEU A 59 7.58 -10.51 9.68
C LEU A 59 8.57 -10.13 8.59
N ALA A 60 9.69 -9.51 8.95
CA ALA A 60 10.73 -9.11 8.02
C ALA A 60 11.15 -10.28 7.13
N ASN A 61 11.13 -10.07 5.81
CA ASN A 61 11.50 -11.05 4.78
C ASN A 61 10.66 -12.34 4.72
N THR A 62 9.54 -12.43 5.44
CA THR A 62 8.67 -13.62 5.39
C THR A 62 7.67 -13.59 4.25
N ASN A 63 7.37 -12.40 3.69
CA ASN A 63 6.29 -12.16 2.72
C ASN A 63 4.90 -12.61 3.21
N VAL A 64 4.72 -12.80 4.52
CA VAL A 64 3.46 -13.32 5.10
C VAL A 64 2.43 -12.22 5.30
N GLU A 65 2.86 -11.03 5.73
CA GLU A 65 2.00 -9.89 6.02
C GLU A 65 2.73 -8.57 5.76
N LEU A 66 1.98 -7.54 5.32
CA LEU A 66 2.48 -6.18 5.15
C LEU A 66 2.22 -5.37 6.42
N PRO A 67 3.25 -4.82 7.07
CA PRO A 67 3.09 -4.02 8.29
C PRO A 67 2.51 -2.64 7.98
N SER A 68 1.80 -2.04 8.94
CA SER A 68 1.47 -0.60 8.91
C SER A 68 2.43 0.16 9.82
N ILE A 69 3.05 1.22 9.29
CA ILE A 69 4.05 2.03 10.02
C ILE A 69 3.59 3.48 9.98
N ILE A 70 3.63 4.15 11.14
CA ILE A 70 3.48 5.60 11.26
C ILE A 70 4.69 6.13 12.03
N GLY A 71 5.29 7.18 11.50
CA GLY A 71 6.47 7.82 12.08
C GLY A 71 6.72 9.20 11.50
N GLU A 72 7.63 9.94 12.12
CA GLU A 72 8.14 11.20 11.60
C GLU A 72 9.17 10.92 10.50
N VAL A 73 8.99 11.52 9.32
CA VAL A 73 9.97 11.41 8.23
C VAL A 73 11.16 12.28 8.57
N SER A 74 12.34 11.68 8.68
CA SER A 74 13.57 12.37 9.04
C SER A 74 14.43 12.74 7.83
N ASP A 75 14.37 11.95 6.76
CA ASP A 75 15.17 12.14 5.56
C ASP A 75 14.49 11.53 4.32
N ILE A 76 14.65 12.16 3.17
CA ILE A 76 14.16 11.68 1.87
C ILE A 76 15.31 11.79 0.88
N ARG A 77 15.62 10.68 0.20
CA ARG A 77 16.71 10.59 -0.75
C ARG A 77 16.24 9.99 -2.07
N THR A 78 16.38 10.75 -3.14
CA THR A 78 16.17 10.26 -4.50
C THR A 78 17.42 9.58 -5.05
N THR A 79 17.23 8.41 -5.65
CA THR A 79 18.27 7.66 -6.36
C THR A 79 17.80 7.35 -7.77
N TYR A 80 18.67 7.60 -8.75
CA TYR A 80 18.41 7.22 -10.14
C TYR A 80 19.14 5.92 -10.44
N ASN A 81 18.42 4.92 -10.96
CA ASN A 81 19.00 3.66 -11.36
C ASN A 81 19.19 3.64 -12.87
N ASP A 82 20.44 3.84 -13.31
CA ASP A 82 20.83 3.84 -14.72
C ASP A 82 20.48 2.52 -15.44
N HIS A 83 20.45 1.39 -14.72
CA HIS A 83 20.18 0.08 -15.31
C HIS A 83 18.70 -0.17 -15.60
N THR A 84 17.81 0.37 -14.76
CA THR A 84 16.36 0.21 -14.90
C THR A 84 15.69 1.46 -15.46
N GLN A 85 16.45 2.55 -15.66
CA GLN A 85 15.96 3.87 -16.07
C GLN A 85 14.82 4.39 -15.18
N THR A 86 14.83 3.99 -13.90
CA THR A 86 13.83 4.36 -12.91
C THR A 86 14.43 5.26 -11.85
N THR A 87 13.65 6.24 -11.43
CA THR A 87 13.90 6.96 -10.19
C THR A 87 13.27 6.18 -9.04
N GLN A 88 13.99 6.06 -7.94
CA GLN A 88 13.51 5.47 -6.69
C GLN A 88 13.76 6.48 -5.58
N ASP A 89 12.68 6.87 -4.91
CA ASP A 89 12.74 7.72 -3.73
C ASP A 89 12.81 6.82 -2.49
N GLY A 90 13.89 6.93 -1.74
CA GLY A 90 14.03 6.29 -0.43
C GLY A 90 13.63 7.26 0.67
N CYS A 91 12.70 6.85 1.53
CA CYS A 91 12.31 7.61 2.71
C CYS A 91 12.83 6.93 3.96
N THR A 92 13.45 7.69 4.87
CA THR A 92 13.79 7.23 6.22
C THR A 92 12.81 7.86 7.20
N ALA A 93 12.11 7.02 7.96
CA ALA A 93 11.20 7.45 8.99
C ALA A 93 11.64 6.96 10.37
N ALA A 94 11.55 7.83 11.36
CA ALA A 94 11.63 7.47 12.76
C ALA A 94 10.20 7.19 13.28
N ALA A 95 9.90 5.93 13.55
CA ALA A 95 8.61 5.51 14.09
C ALA A 95 8.74 5.24 15.60
N MET A 96 7.72 5.61 16.36
CA MET A 96 7.57 5.17 17.75
C MET A 96 6.72 3.90 17.75
N VAL A 97 7.31 2.81 18.20
CA VAL A 97 6.65 1.50 18.23
C VAL A 97 6.79 0.94 19.64
N ASP A 98 5.66 0.78 20.33
CA ASP A 98 5.62 0.31 21.73
C ASP A 98 6.47 1.17 22.71
N GLY A 99 6.54 2.49 22.46
CA GLY A 99 7.32 3.41 23.29
C GLY A 99 8.82 3.43 23.00
N GLU A 100 9.31 2.58 22.09
CA GLU A 100 10.68 2.58 21.60
C GLU A 100 10.78 3.29 20.24
N ARG A 101 11.91 3.96 20.00
CA ARG A 101 12.16 4.66 18.74
C ARG A 101 12.85 3.70 17.77
N ALA A 102 12.15 3.36 16.68
CA ALA A 102 12.67 2.55 15.59
C ALA A 102 12.95 3.41 14.35
N THR A 103 14.04 3.12 13.64
CA THR A 103 14.30 3.72 12.32
C THR A 103 13.91 2.71 11.26
N VAL A 104 13.07 3.14 10.32
CA VAL A 104 12.61 2.34 9.19
C VAL A 104 13.03 3.02 7.91
N TYR A 105 13.57 2.23 6.98
CA TYR A 105 13.84 2.64 5.61
C TYR A 105 12.74 2.07 4.72
N ASP A 106 12.13 2.92 3.91
CA ASP A 106 11.12 2.54 2.93
C ASP A 106 11.54 3.03 1.54
N SER A 107 11.24 2.23 0.53
CA SER A 107 11.54 2.51 -0.87
C SER A 107 10.25 2.74 -1.62
N VAL A 108 10.11 3.94 -2.17
CA VAL A 108 8.98 4.34 -3.00
C VAL A 108 9.42 4.29 -4.47
N GLU A 109 8.91 3.31 -5.18
CA GLU A 109 9.09 3.22 -6.64
C GLU A 109 8.15 4.21 -7.33
N THR A 110 8.70 5.12 -8.14
CA THR A 110 7.86 5.94 -9.03
C THR A 110 7.53 5.15 -10.30
N PRO A 111 6.26 5.15 -10.76
CA PRO A 111 5.89 4.46 -12.00
C PRO A 111 6.71 4.97 -13.18
N VAL A 112 7.12 4.06 -14.07
CA VAL A 112 7.72 4.42 -15.36
C VAL A 112 6.65 5.14 -16.18
N ASP A 113 6.93 6.38 -16.60
CA ASP A 113 6.07 7.10 -17.52
C ASP A 113 6.10 6.38 -18.87
N ALA A 114 5.02 5.66 -19.22
CA ALA A 114 4.91 4.88 -20.45
C ALA A 114 4.84 5.74 -21.73
N SER A 115 4.99 7.06 -21.62
CA SER A 115 4.87 8.02 -22.71
C SER A 115 6.17 8.28 -23.48
N ASN A 116 7.32 7.73 -23.06
CA ASN A 116 8.60 7.92 -23.75
C ASN A 116 8.98 6.72 -24.65
N THR A 117 8.11 6.37 -25.60
CA THR A 117 8.58 5.71 -26.83
C THR A 117 9.12 6.82 -27.74
N GLY A 118 10.44 7.01 -27.74
CA GLY A 118 11.11 7.89 -28.69
C GLY A 118 10.80 7.45 -30.11
N GLU A 119 10.04 8.26 -30.84
CA GLU A 119 10.03 8.21 -32.29
C GLU A 119 11.39 8.77 -32.74
N GLU A 120 12.29 7.88 -33.13
CA GLU A 120 13.50 8.24 -33.87
C GLU A 120 13.05 8.70 -35.27
N GLU A 121 12.88 10.01 -35.45
CA GLU A 121 12.72 10.62 -36.77
C GLU A 121 14.09 10.60 -37.45
N ILE A 122 14.28 9.68 -38.40
CA ILE A 122 15.47 9.61 -39.25
C ILE A 122 15.20 10.52 -40.46
N ASP A 123 15.92 11.64 -40.53
CA ASP A 123 16.00 12.56 -41.68
C ASP A 123 16.61 11.88 -42.93
#